data_AF-A0A2X5P8E3-F1
#
_entry.id   AF-A0A2X5P8E3-F1
#
_cell.length_a   1.000
_cell.length_b   1.000
_cell.length_c   1.000
_cell.angle_alpha   90.00
_cell.angle_beta   90.00
_cell.angle_gamma   90.00
#
_symmetry.space_group_name_H-M   'P 1'
#
loop_
_entity.id
_entity.type
_entity.pdbx_description
1 polymer ?
#
loop_
_entity_poly.entity_id
_entity_poly.type
_entity_poly.pdbx_seq_one_letter_code
_entity_poly.pdbx_strand_id
1 'polypeptide(L)'
;MVTDEEVLEFFRNELSTPLNRKWRPIPLELDTHLQDYCAPDELPYVIEDFGQKFDIDVSKINMNRYCPIIKIPLLKRLTEGREIMKKIISERPPFTLRMFAESARAGRWLYD
;
A
#
# COMPACT_ATOMS: atom_id res chain seq x y z
N MET A 1 2.64 12.72 -20.30
CA MET A 1 3.29 12.62 -18.98
C MET A 1 2.22 12.17 -18.01
N VAL A 2 2.51 11.18 -17.16
CA VAL A 2 1.54 10.67 -16.20
C VAL A 2 1.26 11.74 -15.14
N THR A 3 -0.02 12.04 -14.93
CA THR A 3 -0.51 13.00 -13.93
C THR A 3 -0.83 12.31 -12.60
N ASP A 4 -0.89 13.09 -11.52
CA ASP A 4 -1.23 12.53 -10.20
C ASP A 4 -2.69 12.07 -10.18
N GLU A 5 -3.58 12.81 -10.84
CA GLU A 5 -4.99 12.43 -11.04
C GLU A 5 -5.17 11.10 -11.78
N GLU A 6 -4.41 10.83 -12.84
CA GLU A 6 -4.51 9.56 -13.58
C GLU A 6 -4.15 8.36 -12.70
N VAL A 7 -3.12 8.50 -11.86
CA VAL A 7 -2.72 7.46 -10.91
C VAL A 7 -3.78 7.32 -9.81
N LEU A 8 -4.26 8.43 -9.26
CA LEU A 8 -5.30 8.44 -8.24
C LEU A 8 -6.58 7.76 -8.74
N GLU A 9 -7.00 8.06 -9.98
CA GLU A 9 -8.18 7.47 -10.60
C GLU A 9 -7.99 5.97 -10.86
N PHE A 10 -6.82 5.55 -11.32
CA PHE A 10 -6.49 4.14 -11.46
C PHE A 10 -6.69 3.37 -10.15
N PHE A 11 -6.07 3.82 -9.06
CA PHE A 11 -6.18 3.14 -7.77
C PHE A 11 -7.60 3.19 -7.19
N ARG A 12 -8.38 4.24 -7.47
CA ARG A 12 -9.80 4.30 -7.06
C ARG A 12 -10.68 3.29 -7.78
N ASN A 13 -10.31 2.90 -9.00
CA ASN A 13 -11.06 1.91 -9.79
C ASN A 13 -10.65 0.48 -9.43
N GLU A 14 -9.37 0.25 -9.14
CA GLU A 14 -8.85 -1.09 -8.80
C GLU A 14 -9.03 -1.46 -7.33
N LEU A 15 -8.91 -0.50 -6.40
CA LEU A 15 -9.04 -0.79 -4.97
C LEU A 15 -10.48 -0.73 -4.47
N SER A 16 -10.80 -1.67 -3.59
CA SER A 16 -11.97 -1.65 -2.75
C SER A 16 -11.99 -0.41 -1.87
N THR A 17 -13.14 0.25 -1.78
CA THR A 17 -13.30 1.44 -0.94
C THR A 17 -13.75 1.05 0.48
N PRO A 18 -12.92 1.25 1.52
CA PRO A 18 -13.29 0.96 2.89
C PRO A 18 -14.33 1.97 3.40
N LEU A 19 -15.15 1.51 4.34
CA LEU A 19 -16.14 2.34 5.02
C LEU A 19 -15.65 2.74 6.41
N ASN A 20 -15.90 3.98 6.80
CA ASN A 20 -15.66 4.41 8.16
C ASN A 20 -16.74 3.87 9.13
N ARG A 21 -16.58 4.15 10.43
CA ARG A 21 -17.53 3.73 11.48
C ARG A 21 -18.97 4.24 11.26
N LYS A 22 -19.16 5.29 10.45
CA LYS A 22 -20.47 5.85 10.09
C LYS A 22 -20.98 5.32 8.74
N TRP A 23 -20.41 4.23 8.22
CA TRP A 23 -20.76 3.63 6.92
C TRP A 23 -20.58 4.59 5.73
N ARG A 24 -19.67 5.56 5.84
CA ARG A 24 -19.34 6.46 4.73
C ARG A 24 -18.04 6.00 4.06
N PRO A 25 -17.96 6.04 2.72
CA PRO A 25 -16.72 5.79 1.99
C PRO A 25 -15.59 6.68 2.50
N ILE A 26 -14.41 6.09 2.70
CA ILE A 26 -13.20 6.84 3.00
C ILE A 26 -12.58 7.25 1.66
N PRO A 27 -12.40 8.54 1.37
CA PRO A 27 -11.80 8.97 0.12
C PRO A 27 -10.33 8.54 0.06
N LEU A 28 -9.93 8.06 -1.12
CA LEU A 28 -8.53 7.77 -1.42
C LEU A 28 -7.84 9.04 -1.91
N GLU A 29 -6.74 9.41 -1.24
CA GLU A 29 -5.93 10.61 -1.50
C GLU A 29 -4.46 10.25 -1.73
N LEU A 30 -3.66 11.16 -2.32
CA LEU A 30 -2.26 10.89 -2.67
C LEU A 30 -1.40 10.48 -1.47
N ASP A 31 -1.64 11.09 -0.31
CA ASP A 31 -0.89 10.86 0.92
C ASP A 31 -1.49 9.74 1.78
N THR A 32 -2.50 9.02 1.26
CA THR A 32 -3.10 7.87 1.95
C THR A 32 -2.11 6.73 2.05
N HIS A 33 -1.92 6.20 3.25
CA HIS A 33 -1.14 4.98 3.47
C HIS A 33 -1.93 3.76 2.97
N LEU A 34 -1.57 3.26 1.79
CA LEU A 34 -2.24 2.12 1.15
C LEU A 34 -2.24 0.87 2.03
N GLN A 35 -1.13 0.66 2.73
CA GLN A 35 -0.91 -0.41 3.71
C GLN A 35 -1.88 -0.41 4.91
N ASP A 36 -2.66 0.66 5.09
CA ASP A 36 -3.72 0.79 6.10
C ASP A 36 -5.12 0.97 5.48
N TYR A 37 -5.19 1.22 4.18
CA TYR A 37 -6.42 1.55 3.46
C TYR A 37 -7.12 0.29 2.94
N CYS A 38 -6.37 -0.59 2.29
CA CYS A 38 -6.91 -1.80 1.64
C CYS A 38 -6.40 -3.08 2.30
N ALA A 39 -6.99 -4.20 1.90
CA ALA A 39 -6.60 -5.49 2.43
C ALA A 39 -5.18 -5.88 1.92
N PRO A 40 -4.35 -6.56 2.72
CA PRO A 40 -2.97 -6.89 2.33
C PRO A 40 -2.86 -7.78 1.09
N ASP A 41 -3.89 -8.56 0.78
CA ASP A 41 -4.01 -9.46 -0.35
C ASP A 41 -4.41 -8.75 -1.66
N GLU A 42 -5.02 -7.58 -1.59
CA GLU A 42 -5.44 -6.80 -2.76
C GLU A 42 -4.28 -6.03 -3.39
N LEU A 43 -3.38 -5.49 -2.56
CA LEU A 43 -2.25 -4.66 -2.98
C LEU A 43 -1.35 -5.29 -4.04
N PRO A 44 -0.90 -6.55 -3.90
CA PRO A 44 -0.01 -7.18 -4.88
C PRO A 44 -0.59 -7.19 -6.30
N TYR A 45 -1.89 -7.47 -6.44
CA TYR A 45 -2.57 -7.52 -7.74
C TYR A 45 -2.65 -6.12 -8.36
N VAL A 46 -3.10 -5.12 -7.60
CA VAL A 46 -3.21 -3.74 -8.08
C VAL A 46 -1.86 -3.15 -8.47
N ILE A 47 -0.78 -3.53 -7.77
CA ILE A 47 0.58 -3.10 -8.12
C ILE A 47 1.05 -3.70 -9.45
N GLU A 48 0.72 -4.95 -9.70
CA GLU A 48 1.03 -5.60 -10.98
C GLU A 48 0.28 -4.92 -12.14
N ASP A 49 -1.02 -4.66 -11.96
CA ASP A 49 -1.85 -3.94 -12.93
C ASP A 49 -1.36 -2.50 -13.15
N PHE A 50 -0.89 -1.84 -12.10
CA PHE A 50 -0.24 -0.52 -12.19
C PHE A 50 1.01 -0.57 -13.07
N GLY A 51 1.88 -1.56 -12.83
CA GLY A 51 3.10 -1.75 -13.61
C GLY A 51 2.80 -1.97 -15.10
N GLN A 52 1.78 -2.77 -15.41
CA GLN A 52 1.33 -2.99 -16.78
C GLN A 52 0.74 -1.73 -17.42
N LYS A 53 -0.11 -1.00 -16.70
CA LYS A 53 -0.81 0.17 -17.24
C LYS A 53 0.11 1.35 -17.54
N PHE A 54 1.12 1.57 -16.71
CA PHE A 54 2.01 2.72 -16.82
C PHE A 54 3.41 2.37 -17.35
N ASP A 55 3.63 1.10 -17.75
CA ASP A 55 4.91 0.57 -18.25
C ASP A 55 6.06 0.80 -17.25
N ILE A 56 5.82 0.43 -15.99
CA ILE A 56 6.76 0.60 -14.88
C ILE A 56 7.23 -0.76 -14.37
N ASP A 57 8.55 -0.90 -14.21
CA ASP A 57 9.11 -2.05 -13.51
C ASP A 57 8.80 -1.97 -12.00
N VAL A 58 7.77 -2.72 -11.59
CA VAL A 58 7.34 -2.90 -10.20
C VAL A 58 7.99 -4.10 -9.51
N SER A 59 8.82 -4.89 -10.21
CA SER A 59 9.44 -6.09 -9.65
C SER A 59 10.39 -5.80 -8.47
N LYS A 60 10.86 -4.55 -8.39
CA LYS A 60 11.74 -4.06 -7.32
C LYS A 60 10.98 -3.67 -6.04
N ILE A 61 9.65 -3.62 -6.08
CA ILE A 61 8.85 -3.26 -4.90
C ILE A 61 8.95 -4.40 -3.88
N ASN A 62 9.65 -4.14 -2.78
CA ASN A 62 9.72 -5.09 -1.68
C ASN A 62 8.46 -5.00 -0.80
N MET A 63 7.43 -5.79 -1.13
CA MET A 63 6.17 -5.81 -0.38
C MET A 63 6.34 -6.15 1.10
N ASN A 64 7.34 -6.96 1.47
CA ASN A 64 7.59 -7.31 2.87
C ASN A 64 8.10 -6.11 3.68
N ARG A 65 8.63 -5.07 3.02
CA ARG A 65 9.05 -3.82 3.67
C ARG A 65 7.86 -2.96 4.08
N TYR A 66 6.86 -2.86 3.21
CA TYR A 66 5.66 -2.03 3.41
C TYR A 66 4.56 -2.78 4.17
N CYS A 67 4.31 -4.03 3.80
CA CYS A 67 3.30 -4.92 4.37
C CYS A 67 3.96 -6.21 4.90
N PRO A 68 4.72 -6.14 6.00
CA PRO A 68 5.43 -7.30 6.53
C PRO A 68 4.49 -8.42 6.97
N ILE A 69 4.79 -9.65 6.57
CA ILE A 69 4.04 -10.84 7.03
C ILE A 69 4.55 -11.24 8.41
N ILE A 70 3.77 -10.92 9.44
CA ILE A 70 4.18 -11.16 10.83
C ILE A 70 3.76 -12.56 11.29
N LYS A 71 4.73 -13.44 11.53
CA LYS A 71 4.51 -14.76 12.14
C LYS A 71 4.86 -14.74 13.62
N ILE A 72 3.87 -14.53 14.48
CA ILE A 72 4.06 -14.52 15.94
C ILE A 72 3.76 -15.92 16.51
N PRO A 73 4.69 -16.56 17.24
CA PRO A 73 4.42 -17.82 17.95
C PRO A 73 3.25 -17.70 18.92
N LEU A 74 2.43 -18.75 19.04
CA LEU A 74 1.21 -18.77 19.86
C LEU A 74 1.40 -18.25 21.30
N LEU A 75 2.48 -18.66 21.97
CA LEU A 75 2.79 -18.23 23.34
C LEU A 75 3.06 -16.72 23.42
N LYS A 76 3.89 -16.19 22.51
CA LYS A 76 4.20 -14.75 22.45
C LYS A 76 3.00 -13.92 22.01
N ARG A 77 2.10 -14.48 21.20
CA ARG A 77 0.87 -13.80 20.76
C ARG A 77 -0.05 -13.45 21.93
N LEU A 78 -0.05 -14.27 23.00
CA LEU A 78 -0.89 -14.07 24.19
C LEU A 78 -0.34 -12.99 25.12
N THR A 79 0.99 -12.82 25.20
CA THR A 79 1.64 -11.89 26.14
C THR A 79 2.06 -10.57 25.48
N GLU A 80 2.75 -10.66 24.34
CA GLU A 80 3.49 -9.54 23.72
C GLU A 80 3.00 -9.22 22.29
N GLY A 81 2.04 -9.99 21.78
CA GLY A 81 1.61 -9.91 20.37
C GLY A 81 1.22 -8.50 19.92
N ARG A 82 0.53 -7.73 20.78
CA ARG A 82 0.14 -6.34 20.49
C ARG A 82 1.33 -5.41 20.36
N GLU A 83 2.29 -5.48 21.28
CA GLU A 83 3.48 -4.63 21.26
C GLU A 83 4.39 -4.96 20.07
N ILE A 84 4.54 -6.24 19.74
CA ILE A 84 5.27 -6.68 18.55
C ILE A 84 4.62 -6.11 17.28
N MET A 85 3.30 -6.23 17.13
CA MET A 85 2.59 -5.66 15.97
C MET A 85 2.74 -4.14 15.92
N LYS A 86 2.56 -3.44 17.04
CA LYS A 86 2.67 -1.99 17.12
C LYS A 86 4.07 -1.51 16.72
N LYS A 87 5.12 -2.18 17.18
CA LYS A 87 6.50 -1.88 16.81
C LYS A 87 6.71 -2.02 15.31
N ILE A 88 6.26 -3.13 14.72
CA ILE A 88 6.41 -3.39 13.28
C ILE A 88 5.63 -2.36 12.44
N ILE A 89 4.40 -2.03 12.82
CA ILE A 89 3.57 -1.02 12.15
C ILE A 89 4.20 0.38 12.25
N SER A 90 4.93 0.67 13.33
CA SER A 90 5.62 1.94 13.52
C SER A 90 6.95 2.05 12.79
N GLU A 91 7.62 0.93 12.50
CA GLU A 91 8.94 0.89 11.85
C GLU A 91 8.86 0.80 10.33
N ARG A 92 7.71 0.36 9.77
CA ARG A 92 7.53 0.29 8.31
C ARG A 92 7.52 1.70 7.68
N PRO A 93 8.14 1.86 6.50
CA PRO A 93 8.03 3.11 5.73
C PRO A 93 6.59 3.36 5.28
N PRO A 94 6.25 4.62 4.94
CA PRO A 94 4.98 4.92 4.30
C PRO A 94 4.92 4.25 2.93
N PHE A 95 3.71 3.83 2.53
CA PHE A 95 3.42 3.31 1.20
C PHE A 95 2.22 4.07 0.64
N THR A 96 2.48 5.15 -0.10
CA THR A 96 1.48 6.14 -0.52
C THR A 96 1.34 6.22 -2.02
N LEU A 97 0.18 6.68 -2.49
CA LEU A 97 -0.06 6.94 -3.91
C LEU A 97 0.85 8.01 -4.50
N ARG A 98 1.34 8.95 -3.67
CA ARG A 98 2.37 9.91 -4.10
C ARG A 98 3.62 9.18 -4.61
N MET A 99 4.06 8.11 -3.93
CA MET A 99 5.22 7.32 -4.36
C MET A 99 4.98 6.66 -5.72
N PHE A 100 3.76 6.17 -5.95
CA PHE A 100 3.36 5.61 -7.25
C PHE A 100 3.33 6.67 -8.35
N ALA A 101 2.77 7.85 -8.07
CA ALA A 101 2.70 8.92 -9.06
C ALA A 101 4.08 9.45 -9.46
N GLU A 102 4.99 9.62 -8.49
CA GLU A 102 6.38 9.97 -8.77
C GLU A 102 7.11 8.89 -9.57
N SER A 103 6.88 7.62 -9.22
CA SER A 103 7.45 6.48 -9.96
C SER A 103 6.92 6.38 -11.39
N ALA A 104 5.64 6.68 -11.61
CA ALA A 104 5.04 6.72 -12.94
C ALA A 104 5.58 7.84 -13.81
N ARG A 105 5.81 9.02 -13.23
CA ARG A 105 6.48 10.12 -13.93
C ARG A 105 7.92 9.76 -14.30
N ALA A 106 8.61 9.00 -13.46
CA ALA A 106 9.98 8.57 -13.69
C ALA A 106 10.11 7.32 -14.59
N GLY A 107 9.01 6.61 -14.86
CA GLY A 107 9.01 5.36 -15.62
C GLY A 107 9.70 4.18 -14.91
N ARG A 108 9.93 4.29 -13.60
CA ARG A 108 10.54 3.24 -12.77
C ARG A 108 10.17 3.45 -11.31
N TRP A 109 10.14 2.37 -10.54
CA TRP A 109 10.00 2.48 -9.09
C TRP A 109 11.20 3.23 -8.47
N LEU A 110 10.94 4.26 -7.67
CA LEU A 110 11.96 5.15 -7.11
C LEU A 110 12.39 4.84 -5.67
N TYR A 111 11.75 3.86 -5.01
CA TYR A 111 11.81 3.72 -3.55
C TYR A 111 12.28 2.32 -3.10
N ASP A 112 13.53 2.20 -2.65
CA ASP A 112 14.05 0.96 -2.04
C ASP A 112 13.60 0.80 -0.60
#